data_AF-A0A7C2EKK6-F1
#
_entry.id   AF-A0A7C2EKK6-F1
#
_cell.length_a   1.000
_cell.length_b   1.000
_cell.length_c   1.000
_cell.angle_alpha   90.00
_cell.angle_beta   90.00
_cell.angle_gamma   90.00
#
_symmetry.space_group_name_H-M   'P 1'
#
loop_
_entity.id
_entity.type
_entity.pdbx_description
1 polymer ?
#
loop_
_entity_poly.entity_id
_entity_poly.type
_entity_poly.pdbx_seq_one_letter_code
_entity_poly.pdbx_strand_id
1 'polypeptide(L)'
;MSRRPRKKLEGIGFEEFRRQIKERRIAPLYLFVGEEQYLQERALRQLYNTIDEADRVFSIFTFSIGESSPSGARTTAARAVDSANEMTRVAARRIVV
;
A
#
# COMPACT_ATOMS: atom_id res chain seq x y z
N MET A 1 7.15 -32.96 2.66
CA MET A 1 6.63 -31.58 2.50
C MET A 1 6.93 -30.81 3.78
N SER A 2 7.94 -29.93 3.78
CA SER A 2 8.36 -29.18 4.97
C SER A 2 7.41 -28.00 5.19
N ARG A 3 6.57 -28.08 6.25
CA ARG A 3 5.78 -26.94 6.71
C ARG A 3 6.74 -25.97 7.41
N ARG A 4 7.12 -24.89 6.72
CA ARG A 4 7.83 -23.77 7.36
C ARG A 4 7.00 -23.29 8.56
N PRO A 5 7.59 -23.14 9.76
CA PRO A 5 6.88 -22.59 10.90
C PRO A 5 6.41 -21.18 10.55
N ARG A 6 5.11 -20.89 10.71
CA ARG A 6 4.58 -19.54 10.57
C ARG A 6 5.20 -18.69 11.68
N LYS A 7 6.24 -17.92 11.35
CA LYS A 7 6.77 -16.88 12.24
C LYS A 7 5.58 -15.97 12.58
N LYS A 8 5.26 -15.85 13.87
CA LYS A 8 4.26 -14.88 14.34
C LYS A 8 4.78 -13.52 13.87
N LEU A 9 4.10 -12.93 12.89
CA LEU A 9 4.44 -11.57 12.45
C LEU A 9 4.06 -10.67 13.62
N GLU A 10 5.04 -10.31 14.44
CA GLU A 10 4.90 -9.22 15.38
C GLU A 10 4.77 -7.95 14.53
N GLY A 11 3.53 -7.57 14.27
CA GLY A 11 3.22 -6.33 13.58
C GLY A 11 3.68 -5.13 14.39
N ILE A 12 3.75 -3.97 13.75
CA ILE A 12 4.02 -2.70 14.43
C ILE A 12 2.72 -1.96 14.71
N GLY A 13 2.67 -1.26 15.85
CA GLY A 13 1.58 -0.34 16.15
C GLY A 13 1.64 0.93 15.30
N PHE A 14 0.54 1.70 15.30
CA PHE A 14 0.42 2.92 14.51
C PHE A 14 1.52 3.96 14.81
N GLU A 15 1.86 4.18 16.08
CA GLU A 15 2.90 5.17 16.44
C GLU A 15 4.30 4.73 15.98
N GLU A 16 4.61 3.44 16.03
CA GLU A 16 5.87 2.92 15.51
C GLU A 16 5.93 3.03 13.98
N PHE A 17 4.84 2.70 13.29
CA PHE A 17 4.71 2.94 11.86
C PHE A 17 4.96 4.42 11.52
N ARG A 18 4.28 5.33 12.22
CA ARG A 18 4.44 6.78 12.02
C ARG A 18 5.89 7.24 12.21
N ARG A 19 6.57 6.69 13.21
CA ARG A 19 7.99 6.96 13.45
C ARG A 19 8.86 6.48 12.28
N GLN A 20 8.64 5.27 11.79
CA GLN A 20 9.38 4.71 10.65
C GLN A 20 9.19 5.55 9.37
N ILE A 21 7.97 5.98 9.06
CA ILE A 21 7.70 6.83 7.90
C ILE A 21 8.44 8.17 8.00
N LYS A 22 8.41 8.82 9.18
CA LYS A 22 9.16 10.08 9.41
C LYS A 22 10.67 9.91 9.23
N GLU A 23 11.21 8.76 9.66
CA GLU A 23 12.63 8.41 9.49
C GLU A 23 12.96 7.90 8.07
N ARG A 24 12.01 7.99 7.12
CA ARG A 24 12.13 7.49 5.74
C ARG A 24 12.44 5.99 5.65
N ARG A 25 12.16 5.23 6.71
CA ARG A 25 12.25 3.76 6.76
C ARG A 25 10.96 3.16 6.21
N ILE A 26 10.78 3.29 4.89
CA ILE A 26 9.58 2.82 4.18
C ILE A 26 9.82 1.40 3.66
N ALA A 27 8.98 0.46 4.08
CA ALA A 27 8.97 -0.91 3.58
C ALA A 27 8.26 -1.00 2.21
N PRO A 28 8.63 -1.95 1.35
CA PRO A 28 7.98 -2.12 0.04
C PRO A 28 6.56 -2.68 0.13
N LEU A 29 6.18 -3.27 1.27
CA LEU A 29 4.87 -3.89 1.48
C LEU A 29 4.38 -3.61 2.90
N TYR A 30 3.14 -3.14 2.99
CA TYR A 30 2.40 -2.99 4.24
C TYR A 30 1.11 -3.79 4.17
N LEU A 31 0.74 -4.42 5.27
CA LEU A 31 -0.57 -5.04 5.46
C LEU A 31 -1.19 -4.41 6.70
N PHE A 32 -2.25 -3.63 6.51
CA PHE A 32 -3.01 -3.06 7.61
C PHE A 32 -4.11 -4.04 8.01
N VAL A 33 -4.20 -4.36 9.31
CA VAL A 33 -5.17 -5.30 9.87
C VAL A 33 -5.85 -4.71 11.11
N GLY A 34 -7.09 -5.10 11.35
CA GLY A 34 -7.91 -4.61 12.47
C GLY A 34 -9.19 -3.94 12.00
N GLU A 35 -10.10 -3.68 12.94
CA GLU A 35 -11.42 -3.09 12.65
C GLU A 35 -11.37 -1.55 12.58
N GLU A 36 -10.32 -0.95 13.13
CA GLU A 36 -10.17 0.50 13.23
C GLU A 36 -9.77 1.15 11.89
N GLN A 37 -10.78 1.47 11.07
CA GLN A 37 -10.61 2.09 9.76
C GLN A 37 -9.93 3.47 9.84
N TYR A 38 -10.18 4.25 10.90
CA TYR A 38 -9.58 5.58 11.04
C TYR A 38 -8.05 5.51 11.07
N LEU A 39 -7.48 4.53 11.78
CA LEU A 39 -6.04 4.35 11.85
C LEU A 39 -5.46 3.87 10.51
N GLN A 40 -6.19 3.05 9.76
CA GLN A 40 -5.77 2.59 8.44
C GLN A 40 -5.71 3.76 7.46
N GLU A 41 -6.75 4.57 7.38
CA GLU A 41 -6.76 5.77 6.54
C GLU A 41 -5.67 6.76 6.93
N ARG A 42 -5.44 6.94 8.23
CA ARG A 42 -4.40 7.84 8.73
C ARG A 42 -3.01 7.32 8.37
N ALA A 43 -2.81 6.00 8.38
CA ALA A 43 -1.56 5.36 7.96
C ALA A 43 -1.32 5.54 6.45
N LEU A 44 -2.35 5.31 5.63
CA LEU A 44 -2.30 5.55 4.18
C LEU A 44 -1.98 7.01 3.86
N ARG A 45 -2.62 7.96 4.52
CA ARG A 45 -2.32 9.39 4.36
C ARG A 45 -0.85 9.71 4.66
N GLN A 46 -0.24 9.07 5.66
CA GLN A 46 1.18 9.26 5.94
C GLN A 46 2.08 8.72 4.83
N LEU A 47 1.74 7.58 4.21
CA LEU A 47 2.45 7.06 3.04
C LEU A 47 2.30 8.00 1.84
N TYR A 48 1.09 8.47 1.56
CA TYR A 48 0.84 9.40 0.44
C TYR A 48 1.61 10.71 0.60
N ASN A 49 1.76 11.19 1.83
CA ASN A 49 2.54 12.38 2.14
C ASN A 49 4.06 12.22 1.97
N THR A 50 4.54 11.01 1.66
CA THR A 50 5.95 10.78 1.28
C THR A 50 6.22 11.08 -0.20
N ILE A 51 5.17 11.31 -0.99
CA ILE A 51 5.22 11.72 -2.39
C ILE A 51 4.88 13.22 -2.45
N ASP A 52 5.66 13.96 -3.23
CA ASP A 52 5.42 15.37 -3.51
C ASP A 52 4.03 15.57 -4.11
N GLU A 53 3.34 16.64 -3.67
CA GLU A 53 1.93 16.85 -3.97
C GLU A 53 1.63 16.87 -5.47
N ALA A 54 2.51 17.48 -6.26
CA ALA A 54 2.41 17.55 -7.72
C ALA A 54 2.44 16.17 -8.40
N ASP A 55 3.11 15.18 -7.80
CA ASP A 55 3.32 13.86 -8.39
C ASP A 55 2.31 12.81 -7.92
N ARG A 56 1.51 13.13 -6.90
CA ARG A 56 0.57 12.17 -6.28
C ARG A 56 -0.43 11.59 -7.27
N VAL A 57 -0.97 12.41 -8.16
CA VAL A 57 -1.96 12.00 -9.17
C VAL A 57 -1.41 10.94 -10.12
N PHE A 58 -0.09 10.92 -10.34
CA PHE A 58 0.57 9.98 -11.24
C PHE A 58 1.20 8.78 -10.52
N SER A 59 1.20 8.80 -9.19
CA SER A 59 2.02 7.88 -8.38
C SER A 59 1.22 7.09 -7.34
N ILE A 60 -0.03 7.50 -7.05
CA ILE A 60 -0.92 6.82 -6.11
C ILE A 60 -2.06 6.16 -6.89
N PHE A 61 -2.21 4.85 -6.71
CA PHE A 61 -3.24 4.06 -7.36
C PHE A 61 -3.97 3.22 -6.33
N THR A 62 -5.30 3.29 -6.34
CA THR A 62 -6.17 2.54 -5.43
C THR A 62 -7.04 1.59 -6.23
N PHE A 63 -7.11 0.34 -5.79
CA PHE A 63 -7.93 -0.70 -6.38
C PHE A 63 -8.89 -1.30 -5.35
N SER A 64 -10.17 -1.37 -5.68
CA SER A 64 -11.11 -2.20 -4.93
C SER A 64 -11.21 -3.58 -5.58
N ILE A 65 -10.69 -4.60 -4.91
CA ILE A 65 -10.71 -5.98 -5.44
C ILE A 65 -12.16 -6.46 -5.51
N GLY A 66 -12.55 -6.99 -6.67
CA GLY A 66 -13.91 -7.46 -6.94
C GLY A 66 -14.85 -6.40 -7.52
N GLU A 67 -14.44 -5.13 -7.58
CA GLU A 67 -15.21 -4.07 -8.23
C GLU A 67 -15.34 -4.31 -9.73
N SER A 68 -16.53 -4.02 -10.27
CA SER A 68 -16.85 -4.17 -11.68
C SER A 68 -16.28 -3.00 -12.50
N SER A 69 -15.45 -3.31 -13.48
CA SER A 69 -15.00 -2.37 -14.50
C SER A 69 -16.14 -2.05 -15.49
N PRO A 70 -16.12 -0.89 -16.18
CA PRO A 70 -17.03 -0.61 -17.29
C PRO A 70 -17.05 -1.67 -18.40
N SER A 71 -15.98 -2.44 -18.51
CA SER A 71 -15.85 -3.58 -19.45
C SER A 71 -16.54 -4.87 -18.97
N GLY A 72 -17.17 -4.88 -17.79
CA GLY A 72 -17.75 -6.07 -17.17
C GLY A 72 -16.74 -6.99 -16.49
N ALA A 73 -15.43 -6.76 -16.66
CA ALA A 73 -14.38 -7.49 -15.93
C ALA A 73 -14.29 -7.04 -14.47
N ARG A 74 -14.00 -7.95 -13.54
CA ARG A 74 -13.75 -7.61 -12.14
C ARG A 74 -12.28 -7.23 -11.91
N THR A 75 -12.04 -6.25 -11.06
CA THR A 75 -10.70 -5.91 -10.58
C THR A 75 -10.13 -7.07 -9.77
N THR A 76 -8.97 -7.58 -10.16
CA THR A 76 -8.28 -8.68 -9.48
C THR A 76 -7.05 -8.18 -8.73
N ALA A 77 -6.59 -8.95 -7.75
CA ALA A 77 -5.32 -8.68 -7.08
C ALA A 77 -4.13 -8.65 -8.06
N ALA A 78 -4.18 -9.46 -9.13
CA ALA A 78 -3.15 -9.48 -10.17
C ALA A 78 -2.98 -8.09 -10.82
N ARG A 79 -4.10 -7.40 -11.11
CA ARG A 79 -4.06 -6.05 -11.69
C ARG A 79 -3.38 -5.03 -10.77
N ALA A 80 -3.60 -5.13 -9.46
CA ALA A 80 -2.91 -4.28 -8.49
C ALA A 80 -1.40 -4.56 -8.44
N VAL A 81 -1.01 -5.84 -8.51
CA VAL A 81 0.40 -6.25 -8.57
C VAL A 81 1.07 -5.77 -9.87
N ASP A 82 0.40 -5.90 -11.01
CA ASP A 82 0.90 -5.42 -12.30
C ASP A 82 1.14 -3.90 -12.25
N SER A 83 0.17 -3.15 -11.72
CA SER A 83 0.29 -1.71 -11.47
C SER A 83 1.49 -1.38 -10.58
N ALA A 84 1.75 -2.16 -9.53
CA ALA A 84 2.88 -1.95 -8.62
C ALA A 84 4.25 -2.19 -9.29
N ASN A 85 4.30 -3.04 -10.33
CA ASN A 85 5.52 -3.35 -11.07
C ASN A 85 5.83 -2.36 -12.20
N GLU A 86 4.88 -1.49 -12.56
CA GLU A 86 5.11 -0.47 -13.58
C GLU A 86 6.14 0.57 -13.10
N MET A 87 7.14 0.85 -13.95
CA MET A 87 8.13 1.89 -13.67
C MET A 87 7.46 3.27 -13.63
N THR A 88 7.64 3.99 -12.53
CA THR A 88 7.27 5.40 -12.46
C THR A 88 8.31 6.25 -13.19
N ARG A 89 7.85 7.24 -13.97
CA ARG A 89 8.71 8.18 -14.70
C ARG A 89 8.76 9.57 -14.05
N VAL A 90 7.89 9.82 -13.08
CA VAL A 90 7.57 11.17 -12.59
C VAL A 90 7.95 11.33 -11.11
N ALA A 91 7.83 10.26 -10.31
CA ALA A 91 8.16 10.28 -8.88
C ALA A 91 9.27 9.27 -8.54
N ALA A 92 9.88 9.44 -7.36
CA ALA A 92 10.82 8.45 -6.83
C ALA A 92 10.14 7.14 -6.39
N ARG A 93 8.82 7.15 -6.14
CA ARG A 93 8.06 6.00 -5.63
C ARG A 93 6.65 5.96 -6.20
N ARG A 94 6.12 4.75 -6.36
CA ARG A 94 4.71 4.47 -6.65
C ARG A 94 4.08 3.80 -5.43
N ILE A 95 2.88 4.21 -5.07
CA ILE A 95 2.09 3.59 -4.00
C ILE A 95 0.86 2.97 -4.65
N VAL A 96 0.67 1.68 -4.42
CA VAL A 96 -0.50 0.93 -4.85
C VAL A 96 -1.21 0.36 -3.63
N VAL A 97 -2.52 0.58 -3.55
CA VAL A 97 -3.39 0.18 -2.44
C VAL A 97 -4.51 -0.70 -2.95
#